data_AF-A0A2V4EU83-F1
#
_entry.id   AF-A0A2V4EU83-F1
#
_cell.length_a   1.000
_cell.length_b   1.000
_cell.length_c   1.000
_cell.angle_alpha   90.00
_cell.angle_beta   90.00
_cell.angle_gamma   90.00
#
_symmetry.space_group_name_H-M   'P 1'
#
loop_
_entity.id
_entity.type
_entity.pdbx_description
1 polymer ?
#
loop_
_entity_poly.entity_id
_entity_poly.type
_entity_poly.pdbx_seq_one_letter_code
_entity_poly.pdbx_strand_id
1 'polypeptide(L)'
;MSRIIYCHFLKEESQGLDYQLYPGELGKRIYNEISKLAWQEWLKKQTMLINENKFNMMNLEHRKKIENEMVKFLFEGEDVVIDGYKPEN
;
A
#
# COMPACT_ATOMS: atom_id res chain seq x y z
N MET A 1 21.05 10.92 -4.37
CA MET A 1 20.84 11.22 -2.95
C MET A 1 19.54 10.58 -2.53
N SER A 2 19.52 9.86 -1.42
CA SER A 2 18.30 9.24 -0.90
C SER A 2 17.39 10.34 -0.35
N ARG A 3 16.18 10.47 -0.92
CA ARG A 3 15.19 11.41 -0.41
C ARG A 3 14.71 10.92 0.96
N ILE A 4 14.88 11.73 2.01
CA ILE A 4 14.26 11.46 3.30
C ILE A 4 12.88 12.10 3.31
N ILE A 5 11.88 11.32 3.71
CA ILE A 5 10.51 11.78 3.88
C ILE A 5 10.04 11.37 5.28
N TYR A 6 9.03 12.07 5.78
CA TYR A 6 8.30 11.61 6.94
C TYR A 6 7.29 10.54 6.50
N CYS A 7 7.55 9.29 6.89
CA CYS A 7 6.70 8.17 6.51
C CYS A 7 5.45 8.18 7.38
N HIS A 8 4.26 8.32 6.78
CA HIS A 8 3.00 8.30 7.52
C HIS A 8 2.77 6.96 8.21
N PHE A 9 3.13 5.86 7.53
CA PHE A 9 2.97 4.50 8.02
C PHE A 9 3.88 4.19 9.22
N LEU A 10 5.17 4.53 9.12
CA LEU A 10 6.14 4.28 10.19
C LEU A 10 6.13 5.37 11.28
N LYS A 11 5.52 6.52 10.99
CA LYS A 11 5.52 7.74 11.84
C LYS A 11 6.93 8.24 12.19
N GLU A 12 7.89 7.98 11.31
CA GLU A 12 9.29 8.37 11.44
C GLU A 12 9.89 8.83 10.10
N GLU A 13 11.03 9.51 10.17
CA GLU A 13 11.79 9.91 8.98
C GLU A 13 12.51 8.71 8.37
N SER A 14 12.20 8.40 7.12
CA SER A 14 12.76 7.24 6.43
C SER A 14 13.01 7.55 4.96
N GLN A 15 13.72 6.66 4.28
CA GLN A 15 14.01 6.84 2.86
C GLN A 15 12.73 6.69 2.04
N GLY A 16 12.35 7.75 1.33
CA GLY A 16 11.27 7.77 0.37
C GLY A 16 11.55 6.89 -0.84
N LEU A 17 10.53 6.69 -1.66
CA LEU A 17 10.67 6.00 -2.93
C LEU A 17 11.62 6.76 -3.87
N ASP A 18 12.33 6.01 -4.70
CA ASP A 18 13.27 6.58 -5.67
C ASP A 18 12.54 7.26 -6.85
N TYR A 19 11.34 6.76 -7.20
CA TYR A 19 10.51 7.27 -8.30
C TYR A 19 9.02 7.07 -8.03
N GLN A 20 8.20 7.84 -8.74
CA GLN A 20 6.75 7.72 -8.70
C GLN A 20 6.30 6.47 -9.47
N LEU A 21 5.80 5.46 -8.75
CA LEU A 21 5.36 4.18 -9.32
C LEU A 21 3.98 4.25 -9.97
N TYR A 22 3.13 5.19 -9.55
CA TYR A 22 1.76 5.33 -10.02
C TYR A 22 1.54 6.69 -10.68
N PRO A 23 0.90 6.78 -11.85
CA PRO A 23 0.48 8.06 -12.39
C PRO A 23 -0.65 8.67 -11.54
N GLY A 24 -0.82 9.99 -11.62
CA GLY A 24 -1.90 10.71 -10.93
C GLY A 24 -1.56 11.18 -9.52
N GLU A 25 -2.58 11.64 -8.79
CA GLU A 25 -2.41 12.19 -7.43
C GLU A 25 -2.05 11.11 -6.40
N LEU A 26 -2.59 9.91 -6.56
CA LEU A 26 -2.29 8.77 -5.68
C LEU A 26 -0.80 8.45 -5.65
N GLY A 27 -0.15 8.37 -6.82
CA GLY A 27 1.28 8.09 -6.86
C GLY A 27 2.13 9.24 -6.32
N LYS A 28 1.71 10.50 -6.47
CA LYS A 28 2.38 11.64 -5.82
C LYS A 28 2.28 11.52 -4.31
N ARG A 29 1.11 11.12 -3.81
CA ARG A 29 0.84 10.93 -2.39
C ARG A 29 1.73 9.84 -1.79
N ILE A 30 1.77 8.66 -2.43
CA ILE A 30 2.64 7.54 -2.04
C ILE A 30 4.11 7.98 -2.09
N TYR A 31 4.53 8.65 -3.16
CA TYR A 31 5.91 9.11 -3.31
C TYR A 31 6.35 10.10 -2.23
N ASN A 32 5.42 10.91 -1.70
CA ASN A 32 5.71 11.94 -0.70
C ASN A 32 5.56 11.47 0.75
N GLU A 33 4.64 10.56 1.03
CA GLU A 33 4.25 10.18 2.39
C GLU A 33 4.65 8.73 2.76
N ILE A 34 5.06 7.90 1.80
CA ILE A 34 5.35 6.47 2.02
C ILE A 34 6.81 6.15 1.73
N SER A 35 7.47 5.55 2.73
CA SER A 35 8.87 5.15 2.61
C SER A 35 9.02 3.85 1.83
N LYS A 36 10.25 3.59 1.36
CA LYS A 36 10.61 2.35 0.68
C LYS A 36 10.33 1.12 1.54
N LEU A 37 10.52 1.22 2.86
CA LEU A 37 10.21 0.15 3.82
C LEU A 37 8.70 -0.14 3.89
N ALA A 38 7.88 0.89 4.08
CA ALA A 38 6.43 0.75 4.11
C ALA A 38 5.87 0.22 2.77
N TRP A 39 6.46 0.64 1.66
CA TRP A 39 6.10 0.12 0.34
C TRP A 39 6.43 -1.38 0.18
N GLN A 40 7.56 -1.84 0.71
CA GLN A 40 7.89 -3.27 0.70
C GLN A 40 6.89 -4.10 1.52
N GLU A 41 6.44 -3.59 2.67
CA GLU A 41 5.38 -4.23 3.46
C GLU A 41 4.08 -4.32 2.66
N TRP A 42 3.69 -3.24 1.97
CA TRP A 42 2.54 -3.24 1.09
C TRP A 42 2.65 -4.29 -0.03
N LEU A 43 3.80 -4.43 -0.68
CA LEU A 43 3.99 -5.43 -1.74
C LEU A 43 3.78 -6.87 -1.25
N LYS A 44 4.21 -7.17 -0.01
CA LYS A 44 3.94 -8.47 0.62
C LYS A 44 2.45 -8.67 0.86
N LYS A 45 1.78 -7.68 1.46
CA LYS A 45 0.34 -7.74 1.75
C LYS A 45 -0.48 -7.84 0.46
N GLN A 46 -0.14 -7.07 -0.57
CA GLN A 46 -0.73 -7.15 -1.91
C GLN A 46 -0.60 -8.56 -2.50
N THR A 47 0.58 -9.19 -2.37
CA THR A 47 0.80 -10.56 -2.87
C THR A 47 -0.09 -11.57 -2.12
N MET A 48 -0.19 -11.45 -0.79
CA MET A 48 -1.11 -12.27 0.01
C MET A 48 -2.56 -12.07 -0.42
N LEU A 49 -2.98 -10.81 -0.58
CA LEU A 49 -4.31 -10.42 -1.03
C LEU A 49 -4.71 -11.03 -2.36
N ILE A 50 -3.80 -10.96 -3.35
CA ILE A 50 -4.01 -11.54 -4.67
C ILE A 50 -4.16 -13.05 -4.59
N ASN A 51 -3.35 -13.72 -3.78
CA ASN A 51 -3.40 -15.17 -3.64
C ASN A 51 -4.66 -15.64 -2.90
N GLU A 52 -5.02 -15.01 -1.78
CA GLU A 52 -6.18 -15.40 -0.96
C GLU A 52 -7.51 -15.13 -1.69
N ASN A 53 -7.67 -13.93 -2.26
CA ASN A 53 -8.90 -13.57 -2.97
C ASN A 53 -8.90 -14.01 -4.43
N LYS A 54 -7.80 -14.61 -4.92
CA LYS A 54 -7.56 -14.91 -6.34
C LYS A 54 -7.83 -13.69 -7.23
N PHE A 55 -7.39 -12.51 -6.79
CA PHE A 55 -7.65 -11.27 -7.51
C PHE A 55 -6.91 -11.23 -8.83
N ASN A 56 -7.69 -11.17 -9.91
CA ASN A 56 -7.14 -10.96 -11.24
C ASN A 56 -6.89 -9.46 -11.51
N MET A 57 -5.63 -9.09 -11.77
CA MET A 57 -5.20 -7.73 -12.19
C MET A 57 -5.85 -7.25 -13.50
N MET A 58 -6.41 -8.17 -14.29
CA MET A 58 -7.18 -7.84 -15.50
C MET A 58 -8.60 -7.38 -15.19
N ASN A 59 -9.14 -7.70 -14.01
CA ASN A 59 -10.48 -7.30 -13.62
C ASN A 59 -10.44 -5.92 -12.93
N LEU A 60 -11.22 -4.97 -13.46
CA LEU A 60 -11.30 -3.60 -12.99
C LEU A 60 -11.80 -3.50 -11.54
N GLU A 61 -12.71 -4.37 -11.10
CA GLU A 61 -13.21 -4.39 -9.72
C GLU A 61 -12.12 -4.80 -8.73
N HIS A 62 -11.36 -5.85 -9.07
CA HIS A 62 -10.25 -6.31 -8.24
C HIS A 62 -9.15 -5.27 -8.13
N ARG A 63 -8.83 -4.60 -9.26
CA ARG A 63 -7.86 -3.51 -9.25
C ARG A 63 -8.27 -2.38 -8.32
N LYS A 64 -9.55 -1.98 -8.37
CA LYS A 64 -10.11 -0.97 -7.45
C LYS A 64 -10.05 -1.42 -6.00
N LYS A 65 -10.34 -2.70 -5.70
CA LYS A 65 -10.20 -3.25 -4.35
C LYS A 65 -8.76 -3.15 -3.86
N ILE A 66 -7.80 -3.66 -4.62
CA ILE A 66 -6.37 -3.63 -4.27
C ILE A 66 -5.89 -2.19 -4.04
N GLU A 67 -6.32 -1.24 -4.88
CA GLU A 67 -5.96 0.17 -4.73
C GLU A 67 -6.57 0.80 -3.48
N ASN A 68 -7.82 0.46 -3.14
CA ASN A 68 -8.46 0.93 -1.91
C ASN A 68 -7.79 0.35 -0.66
N GLU A 69 -7.45 -0.93 -0.69
CA GLU A 69 -6.72 -1.61 0.38
C GLU A 69 -5.31 -1.06 0.56
N MET A 70 -4.65 -0.66 -0.53
CA MET A 70 -3.36 0.04 -0.49
C MET A 70 -3.48 1.34 0.28
N VAL A 71 -4.48 2.15 -0.05
CA VAL A 71 -4.68 3.45 0.59
C VAL A 71 -4.96 3.27 2.08
N LYS A 72 -5.83 2.32 2.44
CA LYS A 72 -6.13 2.00 3.84
C LYS A 72 -4.90 1.56 4.61
N PHE A 73 -4.14 0.59 4.07
CA PHE A 73 -2.94 0.06 4.72
C PHE A 73 -1.88 1.14 4.95
N LEU A 74 -1.59 1.92 3.90
CA LEU A 74 -0.47 2.84 3.88
C LEU A 74 -0.76 4.17 4.59
N PHE A 75 -2.01 4.66 4.51
CA PHE A 75 -2.38 5.98 5.03
C PHE A 75 -3.26 5.94 6.26
N GLU A 76 -4.26 5.06 6.33
CA GLU A 76 -5.14 5.00 7.50
C GLU A 76 -4.50 4.19 8.64
N GLY A 77 -3.49 3.35 8.34
CA GLY A 77 -2.91 2.44 9.32
C GLY A 77 -3.94 1.45 9.88
N GLU A 78 -5.10 1.35 9.22
CA GLU A 78 -6.10 0.34 9.49
C GLU A 78 -5.59 -0.98 8.91
N ASP A 79 -5.70 -2.04 9.72
CA ASP A 79 -5.49 -3.39 9.20
C ASP A 79 -6.45 -3.56 8.05
N VAL A 80 -5.89 -3.88 6.89
CA VAL A 80 -6.65 -4.10 5.67
C VAL A 80 -7.67 -5.18 5.98
N VAL A 81 -8.94 -4.78 6.13
CA VAL A 81 -10.05 -5.70 6.37
C VAL A 81 -10.33 -6.41 5.05
N ILE A 82 -9.51 -7.44 4.82
CA ILE A 82 -9.73 -8.41 3.76
C ILE A 82 -11.08 -9.05 4.09
N ASP A 83 -12.10 -8.83 3.25
CA ASP A 83 -13.42 -9.44 3.39
C ASP A 83 -13.25 -10.97 3.27
N GLY A 84 -13.01 -11.62 4.42
CA GLY A 84 -12.54 -13.01 4.51
C GLY A 84 -11.61 -13.30 5.70
N TYR A 85 -10.91 -12.31 6.27
CA TYR A 85 -10.08 -12.48 7.46
C TYR A 85 -10.72 -11.77 8.67
N LYS A 86 -11.58 -12.49 9.40
CA LYS A 86 -11.93 -12.12 10.77
C LYS A 86 -10.76 -12.52 11.66
N PRO A 87 -10.06 -11.61 12.37
CA PRO A 87 -9.23 -12.04 13.48
C PRO A 87 -10.16 -12.64 14.53
N GLU A 88 -10.15 -13.97 14.65
CA GLU A 88 -10.78 -14.64 15.78
C GLU A 88 -9.95 -14.29 17.02
N ASN A 89 -10.67 -13.86 18.06
CA ASN A 89 -10.21 -13.30 19.31
C ASN A 89 -9.63 -14.36 20.25
#